data_AF-A0A7M3LX97-F1
#
_entry.id   AF-A0A7M3LX97-F1
#
_cell.length_a   1.000
_cell.length_b   1.000
_cell.length_c   1.000
_cell.angle_alpha   90.00
_cell.angle_beta   90.00
_cell.angle_gamma   90.00
#
_symmetry.space_group_name_H-M   'P 1'
#
loop_
_entity.id
_entity.type
_entity.pdbx_description
1 polymer ?
#
loop_
_entity_poly.entity_id
_entity_poly.type
_entity_poly.pdbx_seq_one_letter_code
_entity_poly.pdbx_strand_id
1 'polypeptide(L)'
;MQRIVTLANAERAKAGCSPLRVNSRVQAAAQAHADDMAARNYYDHTSPDGSSAGDRMKRAGYRPGAWGENIHKSPKDPDTAMRDWMKSPGHRANILNCGYKDFGVGVNLSGNGPWWVQNFATKL
;
A
#
# COMPACT_ATOMS: atom_id res chain seq x y z
N MET A 1 -1.60 6.81 -9.88
CA MET A 1 -1.62 6.70 -8.40
C MET A 1 -2.53 7.69 -7.69
N GLN A 2 -2.67 8.95 -8.14
CA GLN A 2 -3.46 9.99 -7.44
C GLN A 2 -4.87 9.56 -7.02
N ARG A 3 -5.59 8.81 -7.89
CA ARG A 3 -6.95 8.33 -7.60
C ARG A 3 -7.03 7.44 -6.35
N ILE A 4 -6.10 6.49 -6.16
CA ILE A 4 -6.09 5.63 -4.97
C ILE A 4 -5.90 6.44 -3.70
N VAL A 5 -5.03 7.45 -3.73
CA VAL A 5 -4.79 8.33 -2.58
C VAL A 5 -6.06 9.10 -2.23
N THR A 6 -6.73 9.68 -3.23
CA THR A 6 -8.02 10.37 -3.04
C THR A 6 -9.08 9.44 -2.45
N LEU A 7 -9.21 8.24 -2.99
CA LEU A 7 -10.17 7.25 -2.53
C LEU A 7 -9.90 6.80 -1.08
N ALA A 8 -8.64 6.51 -0.74
CA ALA A 8 -8.25 6.13 0.61
C ALA A 8 -8.59 7.26 1.62
N ASN A 9 -8.26 8.50 1.27
CA ASN A 9 -8.55 9.65 2.11
C ASN A 9 -10.05 9.96 2.22
N ALA A 10 -10.85 9.66 1.20
CA ALA A 10 -12.31 9.75 1.27
C ALA A 10 -12.89 8.74 2.27
N GLU A 11 -12.41 7.48 2.25
CA GLU A 11 -12.84 6.47 3.23
C GLU A 11 -12.40 6.84 4.66
N ARG A 12 -11.19 7.38 4.81
CA ARG A 12 -10.69 7.86 6.10
C ARG A 12 -11.50 9.04 6.65
N ALA A 13 -11.91 9.97 5.80
CA ALA A 13 -12.76 11.08 6.20
C ALA A 13 -14.11 10.59 6.75
N LYS A 14 -14.73 9.58 6.12
CA LYS A 14 -15.97 8.94 6.63
C LYS A 14 -15.79 8.31 8.00
N ALA A 15 -14.58 7.84 8.33
CA ALA A 15 -14.23 7.26 9.62
C ALA A 15 -13.69 8.28 10.64
N GLY A 16 -13.66 9.58 10.32
CA GLY A 16 -13.14 10.62 11.21
C GLY A 16 -11.61 10.68 11.32
N CYS A 17 -10.87 9.95 10.46
CA CYS A 17 -9.41 10.02 10.43
C CYS A 17 -8.90 11.21 9.61
N SER A 18 -7.78 11.79 10.03
CA SER A 18 -7.02 12.73 9.20
C SER A 18 -6.55 12.07 7.88
N PRO A 19 -6.41 12.84 6.79
CA PRO A 19 -5.92 12.33 5.53
C PRO A 19 -4.47 11.83 5.67
N LEU A 20 -4.15 10.77 4.94
CA LEU A 20 -2.80 10.29 4.72
C LEU A 20 -2.03 11.25 3.81
N ARG A 21 -0.77 11.46 4.14
CA ARG A 21 0.20 12.21 3.33
C ARG A 21 1.04 11.24 2.50
N VAL A 22 1.17 11.50 1.21
CA VAL A 22 2.07 10.73 0.35
C VAL A 22 3.52 11.00 0.77
N ASN A 23 4.27 9.95 1.07
CA ASN A 23 5.69 10.02 1.38
C ASN A 23 6.49 9.31 0.29
N SER A 24 7.44 10.00 -0.35
CA SER A 24 8.19 9.47 -1.50
C SER A 24 8.96 8.19 -1.19
N ARG A 25 9.42 8.00 0.05
CA ARG A 25 10.17 6.81 0.46
C ARG A 25 9.25 5.61 0.71
N VAL A 26 8.10 5.84 1.33
CA VAL A 26 7.06 4.80 1.50
C VAL A 26 6.49 4.39 0.14
N GLN A 27 6.29 5.37 -0.74
CA GLN A 27 5.90 5.19 -2.13
C GLN A 27 6.92 4.36 -2.92
N ALA A 28 8.21 4.65 -2.79
CA ALA A 28 9.27 3.88 -3.44
C ALA A 28 9.27 2.42 -2.98
N ALA A 29 9.11 2.17 -1.68
CA ALA A 29 9.02 0.81 -1.14
C ALA A 29 7.79 0.05 -1.67
N ALA A 30 6.64 0.72 -1.77
CA ALA A 30 5.41 0.11 -2.30
C ALA A 30 5.55 -0.24 -3.79
N GLN A 31 6.12 0.68 -4.59
CA GLN A 31 6.35 0.43 -6.02
C GLN A 31 7.33 -0.71 -6.24
N ALA A 32 8.44 -0.72 -5.50
CA ALA A 32 9.43 -1.79 -5.59
C ALA A 32 8.82 -3.17 -5.31
N HIS A 33 7.92 -3.28 -4.32
CA HIS A 33 7.24 -4.55 -4.03
C HIS A 33 6.25 -4.97 -5.12
N ALA A 34 5.52 -4.01 -5.71
CA ALA A 34 4.64 -4.30 -6.84
C ALA A 34 5.43 -4.83 -8.05
N ASP A 35 6.57 -4.22 -8.34
CA ASP A 35 7.47 -4.63 -9.42
C ASP A 35 8.11 -5.99 -9.13
N ASP A 36 8.47 -6.24 -7.87
CA ASP A 36 9.07 -7.48 -7.40
C ASP A 36 8.11 -8.67 -7.51
N MET A 37 6.87 -8.51 -7.02
CA MET A 37 5.79 -9.49 -7.19
C MET A 37 5.53 -9.79 -8.67
N ALA A 38 5.53 -8.76 -9.52
CA ALA A 38 5.32 -8.93 -10.95
C ALA A 38 6.48 -9.69 -11.63
N ALA A 39 7.72 -9.31 -11.32
CA ALA A 39 8.93 -9.87 -11.93
C ALA A 39 9.19 -11.32 -11.51
N ARG A 40 8.92 -11.65 -10.25
CA ARG A 40 9.14 -13.00 -9.69
C ARG A 40 7.87 -13.84 -9.57
N ASN A 41 6.74 -13.31 -10.05
CA ASN A 41 5.43 -13.97 -10.10
C ASN A 41 5.00 -14.62 -8.77
N TYR A 42 5.08 -13.87 -7.67
CA TYR A 42 4.58 -14.28 -6.36
C TYR A 42 3.59 -13.25 -5.81
N TYR A 43 2.71 -13.69 -4.92
CA TYR A 43 1.69 -12.83 -4.29
C TYR A 43 1.75 -13.00 -2.77
N ASP A 44 2.60 -12.21 -2.12
CA ASP A 44 2.82 -12.28 -0.68
C ASP A 44 3.28 -10.91 -0.13
N HIS A 45 3.00 -10.66 1.14
CA HIS A 45 3.51 -9.50 1.87
C HIS A 45 5.03 -9.59 2.11
N THR A 46 5.54 -10.81 2.25
CA THR A 46 6.96 -11.11 2.43
C THR A 46 7.59 -11.33 1.07
N SER A 47 8.62 -10.57 0.74
CA SER A 47 9.41 -10.83 -0.46
C SER A 47 10.15 -12.18 -0.31
N PRO A 48 10.44 -12.92 -1.40
CA PRO A 48 11.15 -14.20 -1.30
C PRO A 48 12.56 -14.13 -0.68
N ASP A 49 13.12 -12.94 -0.48
CA ASP A 49 14.35 -12.71 0.29
C ASP A 49 14.09 -12.61 1.82
N GLY A 50 12.85 -12.82 2.27
CA GLY A 50 12.41 -12.71 3.66
C GLY A 50 12.01 -11.30 4.10
N SER A 51 12.09 -10.29 3.22
CA SER A 51 11.83 -8.91 3.62
C SER A 51 10.35 -8.60 3.83
N SER A 52 10.05 -7.92 4.93
CA SER A 52 8.73 -7.32 5.19
C SER A 52 8.56 -5.94 4.52
N ALA A 53 7.35 -5.39 4.52
CA ALA A 53 7.10 -4.02 4.09
C ALA A 53 7.91 -2.99 4.90
N GLY A 54 8.06 -3.21 6.22
CA GLY A 54 8.90 -2.38 7.07
C GLY A 54 10.37 -2.39 6.66
N ASP A 55 10.92 -3.54 6.28
CA ASP A 55 12.30 -3.66 5.81
C ASP A 55 12.48 -3.00 4.45
N ARG A 56 11.51 -3.17 3.54
CA ARG A 56 11.47 -2.45 2.26
C ARG A 56 11.44 -0.93 2.45
N MET A 57 10.65 -0.42 3.40
CA MET A 57 10.63 1.00 3.75
C MET A 57 11.98 1.48 4.32
N LYS A 58 12.62 0.70 5.19
CA LYS A 58 13.97 1.01 5.71
C LYS A 58 15.01 1.09 4.60
N ARG A 59 14.99 0.15 3.65
CA ARG A 59 15.89 0.18 2.47
C ARG A 59 15.64 1.40 1.58
N ALA A 60 14.40 1.87 1.49
CA ALA A 60 14.05 3.13 0.82
C ALA A 60 14.38 4.39 1.66
N GLY A 61 15.05 4.24 2.82
CA GLY A 61 15.47 5.34 3.68
C GLY A 61 14.38 5.89 4.60
N TYR A 62 13.27 5.17 4.79
CA TYR A 62 12.20 5.54 5.72
C TYR A 62 12.28 4.68 7.00
N ARG A 63 12.21 5.30 8.18
CA ARG A 63 12.22 4.59 9.47
C ARG A 63 10.79 4.52 10.04
N PRO A 64 10.05 3.41 9.81
CA PRO A 64 8.68 3.30 10.30
C PRO A 64 8.63 3.06 11.80
N GLY A 65 7.72 3.74 12.50
CA GLY A 65 7.36 3.42 13.89
C GLY A 65 6.39 2.23 13.92
N ALA A 66 5.21 2.42 13.31
CA ALA A 66 4.25 1.38 12.98
C ALA A 66 4.03 1.37 11.46
N TRP A 67 3.64 0.22 10.89
CA TRP A 67 3.38 0.07 9.47
C TRP A 67 2.30 -0.98 9.19
N GLY A 68 1.65 -0.84 8.03
CA GLY A 68 0.72 -1.82 7.49
C GLY A 68 0.84 -1.87 5.96
N GLU A 69 0.44 -2.99 5.37
CA GLU A 69 0.45 -3.19 3.92
C GLU A 69 -0.86 -3.83 3.46
N ASN A 70 -1.41 -3.33 2.36
CA ASN A 70 -2.41 -4.06 1.58
C ASN A 70 -1.80 -4.39 0.22
N ILE A 71 -2.00 -5.61 -0.26
CA ILE A 71 -1.69 -6.00 -1.64
C ILE A 71 -2.98 -6.40 -2.34
N HIS A 72 -3.03 -6.23 -3.65
CA HIS A 72 -4.13 -6.75 -4.46
C HIS A 72 -3.66 -7.10 -5.86
N LYS A 73 -4.16 -8.22 -6.40
CA LYS A 73 -3.93 -8.62 -7.78
C LYS A 73 -5.26 -8.57 -8.52
N SER A 74 -5.27 -7.96 -9.70
CA SER A 74 -6.46 -7.84 -10.55
C SER A 74 -7.62 -7.14 -9.83
N PRO A 75 -7.59 -5.80 -9.82
CA PRO A 75 -8.42 -5.13 -10.82
C PRO A 75 -7.67 -4.11 -11.66
N LYS A 76 -8.23 -3.82 -12.84
CA LYS A 76 -7.62 -2.90 -13.82
C LYS A 76 -7.76 -1.43 -13.44
N ASP A 77 -8.70 -1.10 -12.56
CA ASP A 77 -9.00 0.28 -12.19
C ASP A 77 -8.86 0.54 -10.67
N PRO A 78 -8.45 1.78 -10.30
CA PRO A 78 -8.32 2.19 -8.90
C PRO A 78 -9.59 2.05 -8.04
N ASP A 79 -10.76 2.30 -8.62
CA ASP A 79 -12.03 2.36 -7.89
C ASP A 79 -12.46 0.97 -7.44
N THR A 80 -12.30 -0.03 -8.31
CA THR A 80 -12.48 -1.44 -7.95
C THR A 80 -11.45 -1.88 -6.91
N ALA A 81 -10.18 -1.53 -7.05
CA ALA A 81 -9.15 -1.88 -6.06
C ALA A 81 -9.51 -1.37 -4.66
N MET A 82 -9.93 -0.10 -4.55
CA MET A 82 -10.36 0.47 -3.28
C MET A 82 -11.60 -0.25 -2.73
N ARG A 83 -12.62 -0.47 -3.56
CA ARG A 83 -13.84 -1.16 -3.13
C ARG A 83 -13.53 -2.54 -2.56
N ASP A 84 -12.65 -3.29 -3.19
CA ASP A 84 -12.29 -4.64 -2.77
C ASP A 84 -11.46 -4.62 -1.46
N TRP A 85 -10.52 -3.67 -1.32
CA TRP A 85 -9.84 -3.46 -0.04
C TRP A 85 -10.82 -3.10 1.08
N MET A 86 -11.80 -2.24 0.83
CA MET A 86 -12.79 -1.86 1.85
C MET A 86 -13.76 -2.99 2.22
N LYS A 87 -13.94 -3.99 1.36
CA LYS A 87 -14.74 -5.19 1.65
C LYS A 87 -13.97 -6.23 2.49
N SER A 88 -12.64 -6.22 2.45
CA SER A 88 -11.80 -7.10 3.26
C SER A 88 -11.57 -6.50 4.65
N PRO A 89 -11.96 -7.18 5.76
CA PRO A 89 -11.80 -6.63 7.11
C PRO A 89 -10.35 -6.26 7.44
N GLY A 90 -9.37 -7.08 7.06
CA GLY A 90 -7.95 -6.82 7.29
C GLY A 90 -7.45 -5.60 6.52
N HIS A 91 -7.78 -5.51 5.22
CA HIS A 91 -7.36 -4.38 4.39
C HIS A 91 -8.03 -3.06 4.81
N ARG A 92 -9.32 -3.13 5.17
CA ARG A 92 -10.08 -2.00 5.71
C ARG A 92 -9.49 -1.51 7.03
N ALA A 93 -9.08 -2.41 7.93
CA ALA A 93 -8.45 -2.04 9.19
C ALA A 93 -7.17 -1.22 8.97
N ASN A 94 -6.36 -1.55 7.97
CA ASN A 94 -5.19 -0.75 7.60
C ASN A 94 -5.57 0.64 7.09
N ILE A 95 -6.52 0.73 6.15
CA ILE A 95 -6.96 2.01 5.55
C ILE A 95 -7.53 2.95 6.62
N LEU A 96 -8.34 2.41 7.54
CA LEU A 96 -9.07 3.18 8.56
C LEU A 96 -8.31 3.32 9.89
N ASN A 97 -7.06 2.86 9.98
CA ASN A 97 -6.25 3.11 11.16
C ASN A 97 -5.82 4.59 11.18
N CYS A 98 -6.45 5.39 12.05
CA CYS A 98 -6.17 6.83 12.18
C CYS A 98 -4.75 7.14 12.71
N GLY A 99 -4.05 6.14 13.25
CA GLY A 99 -2.67 6.25 13.69
C GLY A 99 -1.70 6.49 12.53
N TYR A 100 -1.92 5.87 11.37
CA TYR A 100 -1.09 6.07 10.19
C TYR A 100 -1.22 7.49 9.62
N LYS A 101 -0.08 8.05 9.21
CA LYS A 101 0.03 9.42 8.67
C LYS A 101 0.70 9.46 7.30
N ASP A 102 1.69 8.59 7.06
CA ASP A 102 2.41 8.51 5.80
C ASP A 102 1.92 7.33 4.96
N PHE A 103 1.91 7.51 3.63
CA PHE A 103 1.31 6.58 2.68
C PHE A 103 2.09 6.49 1.37
N GLY A 104 2.06 5.31 0.74
CA GLY A 104 2.64 5.04 -0.56
C GLY A 104 1.83 3.98 -1.32
N VAL A 105 1.72 4.12 -2.64
CA VAL A 105 0.93 3.24 -3.50
C VAL A 105 1.75 2.77 -4.70
N GLY A 106 2.17 1.51 -4.70
CA GLY A 106 2.80 0.89 -5.85
C GLY A 106 1.77 0.29 -6.81
N VAL A 107 2.01 0.41 -8.12
CA VAL A 107 1.27 -0.37 -9.11
C VAL A 107 2.18 -0.84 -10.24
N ASN A 108 2.15 -2.13 -10.54
CA ASN A 108 2.78 -2.70 -11.72
C ASN A 108 1.69 -3.23 -12.67
N LEU A 109 1.68 -2.73 -13.91
CA LEU A 109 0.66 -3.04 -14.93
C LEU A 109 1.12 -4.06 -15.98
N SER A 110 2.15 -4.86 -15.68
CA SER A 110 2.63 -5.92 -16.56
C SER A 110 1.50 -6.90 -16.95
N GLY A 111 1.69 -7.66 -18.03
CA GLY A 111 0.66 -8.56 -18.56
C GLY A 111 0.16 -9.65 -17.58
N ASN A 112 0.93 -9.94 -16.53
CA ASN A 112 0.54 -10.84 -15.43
C ASN A 112 -0.12 -10.13 -14.22
N GLY A 113 -0.33 -8.81 -14.30
CA GLY A 113 -0.95 -7.94 -13.30
C GLY A 113 -2.33 -7.42 -13.71
N PRO A 114 -2.82 -6.31 -13.11
CA PRO A 114 -2.09 -5.40 -12.22
C PRO A 114 -1.74 -5.96 -10.84
N TRP A 115 -0.61 -5.49 -10.30
CA TRP A 115 -0.13 -5.73 -8.95
C TRP A 115 -0.17 -4.44 -8.16
N TRP A 116 -1.04 -4.34 -7.16
CA TRP A 116 -1.21 -3.16 -6.33
C TRP A 116 -0.62 -3.36 -4.95
N VAL A 117 0.03 -2.31 -4.43
CA VAL A 117 0.54 -2.27 -3.06
C VAL A 117 0.15 -0.93 -2.42
N GLN A 118 -0.40 -0.98 -1.22
CA GLN A 118 -0.61 0.18 -0.34
C GLN A 118 0.25 -0.01 0.90
N ASN A 119 1.15 0.94 1.16
CA ASN A 119 1.94 0.97 2.37
C ASN A 119 1.51 2.14 3.25
N PHE A 120 1.22 1.85 4.51
CA PHE A 120 0.85 2.81 5.54
C PHE A 120 1.94 2.85 6.60
N ALA A 121 2.24 4.03 7.14
CA ALA A 121 3.22 4.14 8.20
C ALA A 121 2.97 5.31 9.16
N THR A 122 3.54 5.17 10.35
CA THR A 122 3.93 6.31 11.19
C THR A 122 5.44 6.51 11.07
N LYS A 123 5.90 7.73 11.33
CA LYS A 123 7.33 7.99 11.44
C LYS A 123 7.76 7.68 12.88
N LEU A 124 8.92 7.02 13.01
CA LEU A 124 9.56 6.80 14.30
C LEU A 124 10.07 8.12 14.89
#